data_AF-A0ABC9YZA0-F1
#
_entry.id   AF-A0ABC9YZA0-F1
#
_cell.length_a   1.000
_cell.length_b   1.000
_cell.length_c   1.000
_cell.angle_alpha   90.00
_cell.angle_beta   90.00
_cell.angle_gamma   90.00
#
_symmetry.space_group_name_H-M   'P 1'
#
loop_
_entity.id
_entity.type
_entity.pdbx_description
1 polymer ?
#
loop_
_entity_poly.entity_id
_entity_poly.type
_entity_poly.pdbx_seq_one_letter_code
_entity_poly.pdbx_strand_id
1 'polypeptide(L)' 'MGADRVDKRFDYAAAGIAQYWIIDLEPHPQIAVHTLADGAYGSPAKIQAGEILRVESPFPFTIDPADLLDPENAW' A
#
# COMPACT_ATOMS: atom_id res chain seq x y z
N MET A 1 11.42 -12.10 19.08
CA MET A 1 10.55 -10.90 19.11
C MET A 1 10.58 -10.32 17.71
N GLY A 2 9.86 -10.97 16.78
CA GLY A 2 9.80 -10.56 15.37
C GLY A 2 8.85 -9.39 15.22
N ALA A 3 9.24 -8.39 14.43
CA ALA A 3 8.35 -7.31 14.10
C ALA A 3 7.29 -7.86 13.13
N ASP A 4 6.02 -7.89 13.56
CA ASP A 4 4.85 -8.40 12.81
C ASP A 4 4.82 -7.94 11.34
N ARG A 5 5.28 -6.71 11.07
CA ARG A 5 5.35 -6.13 9.71
C ARG A 5 6.45 -6.71 8.83
N VAL A 6 7.54 -7.23 9.41
CA VAL A 6 8.69 -7.80 8.67
C VAL A 6 8.41 -9.24 8.29
N ASP A 7 7.93 -10.06 9.23
CA ASP A 7 7.68 -11.48 9.01
C ASP A 7 6.58 -11.68 7.96
N LYS A 8 5.46 -10.94 8.06
CA LYS A 8 4.35 -10.98 7.09
C LYS A 8 4.77 -10.59 5.68
N ARG A 9 5.69 -9.64 5.53
CA ARG A 9 6.17 -9.19 4.20
C ARG A 9 6.88 -10.33 3.47
N PHE A 10 7.70 -11.11 4.18
CA PHE A 10 8.39 -12.26 3.59
C PHE A 10 7.40 -13.37 3.24
N ASP A 11 6.45 -13.68 4.12
CA ASP A 11 5.43 -14.70 3.87
C ASP A 11 4.55 -14.33 2.65
N TYR A 12 4.13 -13.07 2.52
CA TYR A 12 3.34 -12.61 1.38
C TYR A 12 4.11 -12.58 0.07
N ALA A 13 5.42 -12.30 0.12
CA ALA A 13 6.27 -12.39 -1.06
C ALA A 13 6.44 -13.85 -1.51
N ALA A 14 6.67 -14.76 -0.55
CA ALA A 14 6.75 -16.20 -0.80
C ALA A 14 5.44 -16.77 -1.36
N ALA A 15 4.30 -16.22 -0.94
CA ALA A 15 2.98 -16.57 -1.47
C ALA A 15 2.69 -15.98 -2.87
N GLY A 16 3.58 -15.15 -3.43
CA GLY A 16 3.43 -14.58 -4.77
C GLY A 16 2.39 -13.46 -4.87
N ILE A 17 2.06 -12.79 -3.75
CA ILE A 17 1.12 -11.67 -3.77
C ILE A 17 1.78 -10.51 -4.52
N ALA A 18 1.14 -10.05 -5.62
CA ALA A 18 1.75 -9.04 -6.50
C ALA A 18 1.90 -7.67 -5.83
N GLN A 19 0.95 -7.29 -4.97
CA GLN A 19 0.92 -6.00 -4.29
C GLN A 19 0.52 -6.15 -2.83
N TYR A 20 1.30 -5.53 -1.94
CA TYR A 20 1.04 -5.47 -0.51
C TYR A 20 1.08 -4.03 -0.03
N TRP A 21 -0.02 -3.54 0.53
CA TRP A 21 -0.17 -2.13 0.89
C TRP A 21 -0.25 -1.97 2.40
N ILE A 22 0.44 -0.96 2.91
CA ILE A 22 0.33 -0.52 4.30
C ILE A 22 -0.29 0.86 4.28
N ILE A 23 -1.42 1.01 4.96
CA ILE A 23 -2.14 2.28 5.08
C ILE A 23 -1.95 2.76 6.52
N ASP A 24 -1.26 3.88 6.69
CA ASP A 24 -1.10 4.55 7.98
C ASP A 24 -1.92 5.86 7.92
N LEU A 25 -2.96 5.99 8.75
CA LEU A 25 -3.89 7.14 8.70
C LEU A 25 -3.49 8.28 9.66
N GLU A 26 -2.60 8.02 10.61
CA GLU A 26 -2.21 8.95 11.67
C GLU A 26 -0.70 9.24 11.64
N PRO A 27 -0.26 10.49 11.92
CA PRO A 27 -1.05 11.72 12.05
C PRO A 27 -1.48 12.31 10.69
N HIS A 28 -0.93 11.82 9.59
CA HIS A 28 -1.31 12.19 8.23
C HIS A 28 -1.48 10.93 7.38
N PRO A 29 -2.54 10.82 6.57
CA PRO A 29 -2.75 9.67 5.72
C PRO A 29 -1.58 9.42 4.76
N GLN A 30 -1.11 8.18 4.75
CA GLN A 30 -0.06 7.72 3.87
C GLN A 30 -0.32 6.28 3.45
N ILE A 31 -0.07 6.00 2.18
CA ILE A 31 -0.09 4.66 1.61
C ILE A 31 1.33 4.27 1.23
N ALA A 32 1.81 3.13 1.73
CA ALA A 32 3.04 2.49 1.31
C ALA A 32 2.72 1.26 0.46
N VAL A 33 3.02 1.33 -0.84
CA VAL A 33 2.75 0.28 -1.82
C VAL A 33 4.01 -0.55 -2.04
N HIS A 34 3.96 -1.83 -1.65
CA HIS A 34 4.98 -2.81 -1.99
C HIS A 34 4.55 -3.60 -3.22
N THR A 35 5.38 -3.60 -4.26
CA THR A 35 5.18 -4.43 -5.45
C THR A 35 6.20 -5.57 -5.43
N LEU A 36 5.72 -6.78 -5.70
CA LEU A 36 6.58 -7.97 -5.76
C LEU A 36 7.44 -7.90 -7.02
N ALA A 37 8.75 -8.00 -6.84
CA ALA A 37 9.73 -8.11 -7.91
C ALA A 37 10.76 -9.18 -7.52
N ASP A 38 11.03 -10.13 -8.42
CA ASP A 38 12.02 -11.19 -8.21
C ASP A 38 11.84 -11.97 -6.88
N GLY A 39 10.58 -12.20 -6.46
CA GLY A 39 10.26 -12.96 -5.25
C GLY A 39 10.41 -12.19 -3.94
N ALA A 40 10.67 -10.88 -3.99
CA ALA A 40 10.72 -10.02 -2.81
C ALA A 40 10.03 -8.67 -3.05
N TYR A 41 9.61 -8.03 -1.97
CA TYR A 41 9.14 -6.65 -2.03
C TYR A 41 10.31 -5.69 -1.92
N GLY A 42 10.45 -4.81 -2.92
CA GLY A 42 11.41 -3.71 -2.87
C GLY A 42 11.01 -2.58 -1.92
N SER A 43 11.73 -1.46 -2.01
CA SER A 43 11.36 -0.22 -1.33
C SER A 43 9.95 0.21 -1.75
N PRO A 44 9.04 0.50 -0.80
CA PRO A 44 7.69 0.88 -1.14
C PRO A 44 7.65 2.25 -1.80
N ALA A 45 6.74 2.42 -2.76
CA ALA A 45 6.29 3.75 -3.12
C ALA A 45 5.46 4.30 -1.95
N LYS A 46 5.74 5.54 -1.54
CA LYS A 46 4.99 6.23 -0.48
C LYS A 46 4.22 7.37 -1.10
N ILE A 47 2.93 7.40 -0.83
CA ILE A 47 1.99 8.40 -1.31
C ILE A 47 1.37 9.05 -0.08
N GLN A 48 1.48 10.37 0.01
CA GLN A 48 0.93 11.17 1.11
C GLN A 48 -0.42 11.79 0.72
N ALA A 49 -1.18 12.25 1.70
CA ALA A 49 -2.39 13.03 1.47
C ALA A 49 -2.13 14.20 0.50
N GLY A 50 -2.96 14.33 -0.54
CA GLY A 50 -2.82 15.29 -1.63
C GLY A 50 -2.05 14.76 -2.85
N GLU A 51 -1.47 13.56 -2.77
CA GLU A 51 -0.84 12.89 -3.90
C GLU A 51 -1.76 11.79 -4.47
N ILE A 52 -1.89 11.73 -5.80
CA ILE A 52 -2.71 10.72 -6.46
C ILE A 52 -1.90 9.46 -6.72
N LEU A 53 -2.23 8.39 -6.00
CA LEU A 53 -1.81 7.04 -6.35
C LEU A 53 -2.58 6.57 -7.58
N ARG A 54 -1.86 6.19 -8.64
CA ARG A 54 -2.43 5.53 -9.83
C ARG A 54 -2.05 4.06 -9.81
N VAL A 55 -3.04 3.19 -9.95
CA VAL A 55 -2.87 1.74 -9.98
C VAL A 55 -3.45 1.24 -11.27
N GLU A 56 -2.66 0.53 -12.07
CA GLU A 56 -3.09 0.00 -13.38
C GLU A 56 -3.48 -1.49 -13.32
N SER A 57 -3.12 -2.17 -12.23
CA SER A 57 -3.31 -3.62 -12.05
C SER A 57 -3.75 -3.92 -10.62
N PRO A 58 -4.71 -4.83 -10.40
CA PRO A 58 -5.36 -5.71 -11.39
C PRO A 58 -6.36 -5.02 -12.32
N PHE A 59 -6.78 -3.80 -11.99
CA PHE A 59 -7.61 -2.94 -12.83
C PHE A 59 -7.25 -1.47 -12.56
N PRO A 60 -7.51 -0.55 -13.50
CA PRO A 60 -7.15 0.84 -13.35
C PRO A 60 -8.02 1.54 -12.30
N PHE A 61 -7.40 2.16 -11.29
CA PHE A 61 -8.05 3.09 -10.37
C PHE A 61 -7.07 4.12 -9.82
N THR A 62 -7.62 5.17 -9.23
CA THR A 62 -6.84 6.24 -8.57
C THR A 62 -7.37 6.49 -7.18
N ILE A 63 -6.47 6.82 -6.25
CA ILE A 63 -6.84 7.14 -4.87
C ILE A 63 -5.91 8.24 -4.32
N ASP A 64 -6.50 9.26 -3.69
CA ASP A 64 -5.76 10.15 -2.79
C ASP A 64 -5.84 9.57 -1.36
N PRO A 65 -4.72 9.41 -0.64
CA PRO A 65 -4.77 9.01 0.77
C PRO A 65 -5.67 9.89 1.65
N ALA A 66 -5.89 11.15 1.28
CA ALA A 66 -6.81 12.05 1.99
C ALA A 66 -8.27 11.55 1.97
N ASP A 67 -8.69 10.92 0.86
CA ASP A 67 -10.06 10.40 0.70
C ASP A 67 -10.36 9.24 1.66
N LEU A 68 -9.32 8.54 2.16
CA LEU A 68 -9.48 7.44 3.12
C LEU A 68 -10.00 7.87 4.50
N LEU A 69 -9.89 9.18 4.83
CA LEU A 69 -10.42 9.73 6.07
C LEU A 69 -11.89 10.13 5.97
N ASP A 70 -12.45 10.19 4.76
CA ASP A 70 -13.80 10.66 4.50
C ASP A 70 -14.68 9.49 3.99
N PRO A 71 -15.44 8.81 4.87
CA PRO A 71 -16.32 7.72 4.47
C PRO A 71 -17.51 8.19 3.62
N GLU A 72 -17.81 9.49 3.58
CA GLU A 72 -18.91 10.08 2.80
C GLU A 72 -18.49 10.51 1.39
N ASN A 73 -17.18 10.51 1.10
CA ASN A 73 -16.61 10.77 -0.23
C ASN A 73 -16.22 9.48 -0.99
N ALA A 74 -16.52 8.31 -0.43
CA ALA A 74 -16.04 7.03 -0.95
C ALA A 74 -16.75 6.54 -2.23
N TRP A 75 -17.97 6.98 -2.56
CA TRP A 75 -18.71 6.59 -3.78
C TRP A 75 -19.79 7.60 -4.17
#